data_AF-A0A2E9ES68-F1
#
_entry.id   AF-A0A2E9ES68-F1
#
_cell.length_a   1.000
_cell.length_b   1.000
_cell.length_c   1.000
_cell.angle_alpha   90.00
_cell.angle_beta   90.00
_cell.angle_gamma   90.00
#
_symmetry.space_group_name_H-M   'P 1'
#
loop_
_entity.id
_entity.type
_entity.pdbx_description
1 polymer ?
#
loop_
_entity_poly.entity_id
_entity_poly.type
_entity_poly.pdbx_seq_one_letter_code
_entity_poly.pdbx_strand_id
1 'polypeptide(L)'
;MLEALKSLFETNAISEEIRAEIESAWNKKVEENKLAVTADLRGEFAEKYEHDKANLTDAVDKMVSERIEAEMAEFAEDKKQLAEEKVKYATQIREHSEKLKAFVFEQLKSEIAELHNDQKVMAENFSKLEDFVVEALSKEISEFQKDKQDVAETKVRLIREAKAHFEKVRNNFISKGADKVSEIVGKTLNKEISSLKDDIDAARKNDFGRRLFESYAQEYTQSFLNSKSETSKLLKVVDTAKQQLETAKETANEKEKIIESKDKEIEGLKNAAERDSVINELIQPLNAEQKDIMTNLLESVQTGQLRKQFEKYVPAVINGRSPAKKQALKEGTEITGDKQIVNAGQFNSKLVDIKRLAGI
;
A
#
# COMPACT_ATOMS: atom_id res chain seq x y z
N MET A 1 -177.93 75.10 55.30
CA MET A 1 -177.82 74.90 56.76
C MET A 1 -177.22 76.09 57.51
N LEU A 2 -176.40 76.96 56.90
CA LEU A 2 -175.79 78.13 57.58
C LEU A 2 -176.78 79.27 57.93
N GLU A 3 -177.88 79.46 57.18
CA GLU A 3 -178.87 80.53 57.45
C GLU A 3 -179.80 80.24 58.64
N ALA A 4 -180.16 78.96 58.88
CA ALA A 4 -181.03 78.57 59.99
C ALA A 4 -180.34 78.69 61.37
N LEU A 5 -179.01 78.57 61.40
CA LEU A 5 -178.21 78.74 62.62
C LEU A 5 -178.05 80.22 63.02
N LYS A 6 -178.11 81.14 62.05
CA LYS A 6 -177.88 82.58 62.29
C LYS A 6 -179.03 83.22 63.10
N SER A 7 -180.26 82.80 62.82
CA SER A 7 -181.46 83.24 63.54
C SER A 7 -181.49 82.80 65.01
N LEU A 8 -180.84 81.69 65.37
CA LEU A 8 -180.80 81.16 66.74
C LEU A 8 -179.70 81.81 67.61
N PHE A 9 -178.65 82.38 67.01
CA PHE A 9 -177.57 83.04 67.75
C PHE A 9 -177.86 84.51 68.11
N GLU A 10 -178.80 85.18 67.43
CA GLU A 10 -179.10 86.61 67.65
C GLU A 10 -180.20 86.86 68.69
N THR A 11 -181.01 85.84 69.03
CA THR A 11 -182.01 85.94 70.09
C THR A 11 -181.51 85.19 71.32
N ASN A 12 -181.26 85.92 72.40
CA ASN A 12 -180.65 85.53 73.68
C ASN A 12 -181.41 84.43 74.46
N ALA A 13 -181.63 83.27 73.83
CA ALA A 13 -182.35 82.12 74.39
C ALA A 13 -181.43 80.90 74.63
N ILE A 14 -180.11 81.09 74.56
CA ILE A 14 -179.11 80.04 74.68
C ILE A 14 -178.21 80.39 75.87
N SER A 15 -178.27 79.59 76.94
CA SER A 15 -177.32 79.70 78.06
C SER A 15 -175.91 79.35 77.57
N GLU A 16 -174.88 79.90 78.22
CA GLU A 16 -173.46 79.69 77.89
C GLU A 16 -173.10 78.19 77.74
N GLU A 17 -173.83 77.34 78.46
CA GLU A 17 -173.78 75.88 78.45
C GLU A 17 -174.06 75.25 77.08
N ILE A 18 -175.10 75.72 76.37
CA ILE A 18 -175.48 75.18 75.05
C ILE A 18 -174.47 75.61 73.97
N ARG A 19 -173.83 76.78 74.11
CA ARG A 19 -172.80 77.24 73.18
C ARG A 19 -171.53 76.39 73.28
N ALA A 20 -171.11 76.08 74.50
CA ALA A 20 -170.01 75.16 74.76
C ALA A 20 -170.31 73.75 74.23
N GLU A 21 -171.57 73.30 74.33
CA GLU A 21 -172.01 72.01 73.81
C GLU A 21 -171.99 71.95 72.28
N ILE A 22 -172.44 73.01 71.59
CA ILE A 22 -172.37 73.13 70.13
C ILE A 22 -170.92 73.22 69.64
N GLU A 23 -170.06 73.99 70.30
CA GLU A 23 -168.64 74.11 69.94
C GLU A 23 -167.87 72.80 70.17
N SER A 24 -168.19 72.09 71.25
CA SER A 24 -167.70 70.73 71.51
C SER A 24 -168.19 69.75 70.44
N ALA A 25 -169.47 69.78 70.09
CA ALA A 25 -170.04 68.94 69.03
C ALA A 25 -169.43 69.25 67.65
N TRP A 26 -169.18 70.53 67.34
CA TRP A 26 -168.56 70.97 66.10
C TRP A 26 -167.09 70.54 66.03
N ASN A 27 -166.30 70.79 67.07
CA ASN A 27 -164.90 70.36 67.13
C ASN A 27 -164.79 68.84 67.07
N LYS A 28 -165.70 68.12 67.74
CA LYS A 28 -165.82 66.66 67.62
C LYS A 28 -166.12 66.25 66.18
N LYS A 29 -167.05 66.92 65.49
CA LYS A 29 -167.35 66.62 64.09
C LYS A 29 -166.20 66.95 63.13
N VAL A 30 -165.46 68.03 63.38
CA VAL A 30 -164.27 68.40 62.61
C VAL A 30 -163.16 67.38 62.79
N GLU A 31 -162.90 66.93 64.02
CA GLU A 31 -161.92 65.88 64.30
C GLU A 31 -162.36 64.53 63.72
N GLU A 32 -163.64 64.16 63.83
CA GLU A 32 -164.19 62.97 63.16
C GLU A 32 -164.01 63.03 61.65
N ASN A 33 -164.21 64.19 61.03
CA ASN A 33 -164.07 64.35 59.57
C ASN A 33 -162.59 64.35 59.14
N LYS A 34 -161.69 64.95 59.92
CA LYS A 34 -160.23 64.83 59.69
C LYS A 34 -159.77 63.38 59.81
N LEU A 35 -160.24 62.65 60.81
CA LEU A 35 -159.94 61.23 60.97
C LEU A 35 -160.47 60.39 59.80
N ALA A 36 -161.69 60.66 59.32
CA ALA A 36 -162.26 60.02 58.15
C ALA A 36 -161.43 60.30 56.88
N VAL A 37 -161.15 61.57 56.57
CA VAL A 37 -160.34 61.96 55.40
C VAL A 37 -158.92 61.41 55.48
N THR A 38 -158.32 61.33 56.68
CA THR A 38 -156.98 60.74 56.87
C THR A 38 -157.00 59.22 56.70
N ALA A 39 -158.09 58.56 57.10
CA ALA A 39 -158.29 57.13 56.86
C ALA A 39 -158.51 56.84 55.37
N ASP A 40 -159.32 57.65 54.69
CA ASP A 40 -159.56 57.55 53.24
C ASP A 40 -158.27 57.80 52.45
N LEU A 41 -157.52 58.86 52.77
CA LEU A 41 -156.22 59.12 52.15
C LEU A 41 -155.21 57.99 52.42
N ARG A 42 -155.16 57.43 53.63
CA ARG A 42 -154.31 56.26 53.91
C ARG A 42 -154.74 55.03 53.11
N GLY A 43 -156.05 54.83 52.93
CA GLY A 43 -156.61 53.80 52.06
C GLY A 43 -156.17 53.99 50.61
N GLU A 44 -156.38 55.17 50.04
CA GLU A 44 -155.98 55.50 48.68
C GLU A 44 -154.47 55.40 48.46
N PHE A 45 -153.64 55.85 49.41
CA PHE A 45 -152.19 55.70 49.33
C PHE A 45 -151.75 54.23 49.43
N ALA A 46 -152.40 53.41 50.26
CA ALA A 46 -152.13 51.98 50.33
C ALA A 46 -152.53 51.27 49.03
N GLU A 47 -153.68 51.60 48.46
CA GLU A 47 -154.13 51.04 47.17
C GLU A 47 -153.20 51.45 46.02
N LYS A 48 -152.81 52.73 45.94
CA LYS A 48 -151.84 53.19 44.94
C LYS A 48 -150.47 52.54 45.12
N TYR A 49 -150.01 52.38 46.37
CA TYR A 49 -148.75 51.71 46.64
C TYR A 49 -148.78 50.24 46.21
N GLU A 50 -149.85 49.50 46.51
CA GLU A 50 -149.98 48.11 46.08
C GLU A 50 -150.12 47.99 44.56
N HIS A 51 -150.84 48.92 43.91
CA HIS A 51 -150.91 48.99 42.45
C HIS A 51 -149.55 49.27 41.79
N ASP A 52 -148.82 50.27 42.28
CA ASP A 52 -147.52 50.64 41.71
C ASP A 52 -146.46 49.57 41.99
N LYS A 53 -146.53 48.92 43.16
CA LYS A 53 -145.73 47.74 43.47
C LYS A 53 -146.05 46.59 42.53
N ALA A 54 -147.31 46.29 42.28
CA ALA A 54 -147.71 45.25 41.32
C ALA A 54 -147.18 45.57 39.92
N ASN A 55 -147.35 46.79 39.43
CA ASN A 55 -146.84 47.22 38.12
C ASN A 55 -145.32 47.16 38.02
N LEU A 56 -144.59 47.57 39.07
CA LEU A 56 -143.13 47.45 39.10
C LEU A 56 -142.69 45.98 39.11
N THR A 57 -143.39 45.12 39.84
CA THR A 57 -143.07 43.69 39.89
C THR A 57 -143.31 43.05 38.51
N ASP A 58 -144.45 43.34 37.87
CA ASP A 58 -144.76 42.87 36.51
C ASP A 58 -143.79 43.40 35.46
N ALA A 59 -143.38 44.67 35.57
CA ALA A 59 -142.40 45.25 34.66
C ALA A 59 -141.00 44.62 34.82
N VAL A 60 -140.58 44.35 36.06
CA VAL A 60 -139.33 43.65 36.36
C VAL A 60 -139.40 42.21 35.86
N ASP A 61 -140.49 41.50 36.12
CA ASP A 61 -140.68 40.12 35.65
C ASP A 61 -140.68 40.03 34.13
N LYS A 62 -141.33 40.97 33.43
CA LYS A 62 -141.28 41.05 31.97
C LYS A 62 -139.88 41.36 31.45
N MET A 63 -139.21 42.37 32.01
CA MET A 63 -137.85 42.73 31.57
C MET A 63 -136.85 41.59 31.78
N VAL A 64 -136.94 40.89 32.91
CA VAL A 64 -136.11 39.73 33.22
C VAL A 64 -136.44 38.57 32.29
N SER A 65 -137.73 38.26 32.08
CA SER A 65 -138.14 37.16 31.20
C SER A 65 -137.74 37.41 29.75
N GLU A 66 -138.02 38.60 29.20
CA GLU A 66 -137.65 38.96 27.82
C GLU A 66 -136.14 38.91 27.62
N ARG A 67 -135.35 39.40 28.60
CA ARG A 67 -133.89 39.34 28.53
C ARG A 67 -133.37 37.91 28.61
N ILE A 68 -133.91 37.09 29.51
CA ILE A 68 -133.53 35.67 29.63
C ILE A 68 -133.89 34.91 28.34
N GLU A 69 -135.07 35.15 27.77
CA GLU A 69 -135.50 34.52 26.51
C GLU A 69 -134.60 34.93 25.34
N ALA A 70 -134.25 36.21 25.24
CA ALA A 70 -133.31 36.70 24.22
C ALA A 70 -131.92 36.08 24.37
N GLU A 71 -131.35 36.07 25.58
CA GLU A 71 -130.03 35.48 25.86
C GLU A 71 -130.04 33.95 25.66
N MET A 72 -131.15 33.26 25.99
CA MET A 72 -131.30 31.83 25.71
C MET A 72 -131.37 31.54 24.21
N ALA A 73 -132.00 32.41 23.43
CA ALA A 73 -132.05 32.30 21.97
C ALA A 73 -130.66 32.52 21.35
N GLU A 74 -129.93 33.56 21.78
CA GLU A 74 -128.55 33.81 21.35
C GLU A 74 -127.62 32.64 21.74
N PHE A 75 -127.73 32.14 22.96
CA PHE A 75 -126.94 30.99 23.41
C PHE A 75 -127.25 29.70 22.62
N ALA A 76 -128.51 29.50 22.24
CA ALA A 76 -128.89 28.37 21.38
C ALA A 76 -128.29 28.50 19.98
N GLU A 77 -128.30 29.69 19.39
CA GLU A 77 -127.70 30.00 18.10
C GLU A 77 -126.16 29.82 18.16
N ASP A 78 -125.50 30.37 19.17
CA ASP A 78 -124.05 30.23 19.39
C ASP A 78 -123.64 28.77 19.56
N LYS A 79 -124.41 27.99 20.32
CA LYS A 79 -124.15 26.55 20.50
C LYS A 79 -124.28 25.79 19.18
N LYS A 80 -125.24 26.17 18.34
CA LYS A 80 -125.43 25.58 17.01
C LYS A 80 -124.26 25.95 16.09
N GLN A 81 -123.87 27.21 16.04
CA GLN A 81 -122.71 27.67 15.26
C GLN A 81 -121.41 26.99 15.71
N LEU A 82 -121.19 26.89 17.02
CA LEU A 82 -120.03 26.17 17.57
C LEU A 82 -120.02 24.69 17.18
N ALA A 83 -121.18 24.03 17.15
CA ALA A 83 -121.29 22.66 16.68
C ALA A 83 -120.97 22.54 15.19
N GLU A 84 -121.47 23.46 14.36
CA GLU A 84 -121.19 23.51 12.93
C GLU A 84 -119.70 23.78 12.64
N GLU A 85 -119.07 24.71 13.37
CA GLU A 85 -117.64 25.00 13.26
C GLU A 85 -116.78 23.82 13.70
N LYS A 86 -117.12 23.13 14.79
CA LYS A 86 -116.41 21.91 15.22
C LYS A 86 -116.47 20.81 14.17
N VAL A 87 -117.64 20.63 13.53
CA VAL A 87 -117.78 19.68 12.43
C VAL A 87 -116.94 20.11 11.23
N LYS A 88 -117.02 21.38 10.80
CA LYS A 88 -116.20 21.91 9.69
C LYS A 88 -114.71 21.74 9.96
N TYR A 89 -114.25 22.09 11.16
CA TYR A 89 -112.86 21.93 11.56
C TYR A 89 -112.41 20.47 11.54
N ALA A 90 -113.21 19.55 12.10
CA ALA A 90 -112.90 18.12 12.06
C ALA A 90 -112.85 17.58 10.61
N THR A 91 -113.77 18.02 9.74
CA THR A 91 -113.76 17.64 8.32
C THR A 91 -112.53 18.17 7.59
N GLN A 92 -112.16 19.44 7.80
CA GLN A 92 -110.97 20.04 7.21
C GLN A 92 -109.69 19.35 7.68
N ILE A 93 -109.56 19.07 8.98
CA ILE A 93 -108.41 18.32 9.50
C ILE A 93 -108.31 16.96 8.84
N ARG A 94 -109.43 16.25 8.69
CA ARG A 94 -109.43 14.93 8.04
C ARG A 94 -108.96 15.03 6.60
N GLU A 95 -109.50 15.97 5.83
CA GLU A 95 -109.09 16.20 4.44
C GLU A 95 -107.62 16.62 4.32
N HIS A 96 -107.14 17.52 5.19
CA HIS A 96 -105.73 17.93 5.22
C HIS A 96 -104.80 16.78 5.63
N SER A 97 -105.22 15.94 6.58
CA SER A 97 -104.47 14.75 6.99
C SER A 97 -104.38 13.73 5.85
N GLU A 98 -105.47 13.51 5.11
CA GLU A 98 -105.48 12.63 3.93
C GLU A 98 -104.58 13.18 2.81
N LYS A 99 -104.62 14.49 2.54
CA LYS A 99 -103.72 15.16 1.58
C LYS A 99 -102.25 15.08 1.99
N LEU A 100 -101.95 15.35 3.26
CA LEU A 100 -100.58 15.24 3.79
C LEU A 100 -100.08 13.80 3.67
N LYS A 101 -100.92 12.82 4.03
CA LYS A 101 -100.59 11.41 3.88
C LYS A 101 -100.31 11.07 2.42
N ALA A 102 -101.17 11.49 1.49
CA ALA A 102 -100.96 11.26 0.07
C ALA A 102 -99.64 11.88 -0.43
N PHE A 103 -99.37 13.13 -0.06
CA PHE A 103 -98.13 13.83 -0.40
C PHE A 103 -96.89 13.10 0.13
N VAL A 104 -96.88 12.71 1.42
CA VAL A 104 -95.77 11.99 2.03
C VAL A 104 -95.57 10.62 1.38
N PHE A 105 -96.66 9.89 1.08
CA PHE A 105 -96.57 8.60 0.39
C PHE A 105 -96.03 8.74 -1.03
N GLU A 106 -96.44 9.77 -1.77
CA GLU A 106 -95.97 10.02 -3.12
C GLU A 106 -94.49 10.42 -3.14
N GLN A 107 -94.09 11.31 -2.23
CA GLN A 107 -92.68 11.71 -2.05
C GLN A 107 -91.82 10.51 -1.66
N LEU A 108 -92.24 9.72 -0.67
CA LEU A 108 -91.51 8.52 -0.23
C LEU A 108 -91.42 7.47 -1.35
N LYS A 109 -92.47 7.32 -2.15
CA LYS A 109 -92.44 6.43 -3.33
C LYS A 109 -91.45 6.93 -4.39
N SER A 110 -91.40 8.24 -4.64
CA SER A 110 -90.42 8.84 -5.55
C SER A 110 -88.99 8.63 -5.04
N GLU A 111 -88.73 8.96 -3.77
CA GLU A 111 -87.41 8.80 -3.16
C GLU A 111 -86.96 7.34 -3.14
N ILE A 112 -87.85 6.38 -2.85
CA ILE A 112 -87.51 4.95 -2.92
C ILE A 112 -87.19 4.53 -4.37
N ALA A 113 -87.92 5.04 -5.36
CA ALA A 113 -87.66 4.72 -6.76
C ALA A 113 -86.33 5.31 -7.24
N GLU A 114 -86.02 6.55 -6.85
CA GLU A 114 -84.73 7.20 -7.09
C GLU A 114 -83.59 6.43 -6.42
N LEU A 115 -83.73 6.08 -5.14
CA LEU A 115 -82.73 5.28 -4.41
C LEU A 115 -82.47 3.93 -5.08
N HIS A 116 -83.50 3.28 -5.60
CA HIS A 116 -83.35 2.01 -6.30
C HIS A 116 -82.63 2.18 -7.65
N ASN A 117 -82.89 3.28 -8.37
CA ASN A 117 -82.15 3.59 -9.59
C ASN A 117 -80.68 3.94 -9.29
N ASP A 118 -80.42 4.70 -8.24
CA ASP A 118 -79.06 5.01 -7.80
C ASP A 118 -78.29 3.74 -7.42
N GLN A 119 -78.93 2.79 -6.73
CA GLN A 119 -78.33 1.48 -6.44
C GLN A 119 -77.99 0.70 -7.71
N LYS A 120 -78.85 0.72 -8.73
CA LYS A 120 -78.54 0.08 -10.02
C LYS A 120 -77.36 0.71 -10.72
N VAL A 121 -77.32 2.06 -10.78
CA VAL A 121 -76.20 2.80 -11.37
C VAL A 121 -74.91 2.54 -10.60
N MET A 122 -74.97 2.47 -9.27
CA MET A 122 -73.83 2.14 -8.42
C MET A 122 -73.32 0.72 -8.71
N ALA A 123 -74.21 -0.26 -8.84
CA ALA A 123 -73.85 -1.63 -9.18
C ALA A 123 -73.21 -1.74 -10.57
N GLU A 124 -73.74 -1.02 -11.57
CA GLU A 124 -73.14 -0.96 -12.91
C GLU A 124 -71.75 -0.32 -12.89
N ASN A 125 -71.58 0.78 -12.16
CA ASN A 125 -70.28 1.44 -12.02
C ASN A 125 -69.28 0.56 -11.28
N PHE A 126 -69.74 -0.20 -10.29
CA PHE A 126 -68.91 -1.16 -9.57
C PHE A 126 -68.45 -2.30 -10.49
N SER A 127 -69.35 -2.87 -11.30
CA SER A 127 -69.00 -3.88 -12.31
C SER A 127 -67.97 -3.34 -13.31
N LYS A 128 -68.12 -2.10 -13.80
CA LYS A 128 -67.13 -1.47 -14.69
C LYS A 128 -65.77 -1.28 -14.02
N LEU A 129 -65.76 -0.94 -12.73
CA LEU A 129 -64.51 -0.82 -11.96
C LEU A 129 -63.85 -2.19 -11.81
N GLU A 130 -64.62 -3.24 -11.50
CA GLU A 130 -64.12 -4.61 -11.44
C GLU A 130 -63.51 -5.04 -12.77
N ASP A 131 -64.21 -4.83 -13.89
CA ASP A 131 -63.72 -5.15 -15.23
C ASP A 131 -62.42 -4.40 -15.55
N PHE A 132 -62.36 -3.10 -15.25
CA PHE A 132 -61.15 -2.30 -15.44
C PHE A 132 -59.98 -2.81 -14.60
N VAL A 133 -60.21 -3.15 -13.33
CA VAL A 133 -59.19 -3.68 -12.43
C VAL A 133 -58.71 -5.05 -12.91
N VAL A 134 -59.61 -5.93 -13.34
CA VAL A 134 -59.26 -7.26 -13.87
C VAL A 134 -58.48 -7.13 -15.18
N GLU A 135 -58.88 -6.24 -16.09
CA GLU A 135 -58.15 -5.99 -17.34
C GLU A 135 -56.76 -5.42 -17.08
N ALA A 136 -56.66 -4.42 -16.20
CA ALA A 136 -55.39 -3.81 -15.81
C ALA A 136 -54.46 -4.83 -15.14
N LEU A 137 -54.95 -5.62 -14.18
CA LEU A 137 -54.18 -6.68 -13.52
C LEU A 137 -53.76 -7.78 -14.50
N SER A 138 -54.64 -8.20 -15.41
CA SER A 138 -54.33 -9.22 -16.41
C SER A 138 -53.25 -8.73 -17.38
N LYS A 139 -53.31 -7.45 -17.78
CA LYS A 139 -52.29 -6.82 -18.60
C LYS A 139 -50.96 -6.70 -17.86
N GLU A 140 -50.97 -6.25 -16.61
CA GLU A 140 -49.77 -6.12 -15.78
C GLU A 140 -49.13 -7.47 -15.49
N ILE A 141 -49.91 -8.52 -15.24
CA ILE A 141 -49.40 -9.90 -15.10
C ILE A 141 -48.73 -10.37 -16.40
N SER A 142 -49.33 -10.07 -17.56
CA SER A 142 -48.78 -10.46 -18.86
C SER A 142 -47.48 -9.71 -19.18
N GLU A 143 -47.43 -8.41 -18.90
CA GLU A 143 -46.22 -7.58 -19.02
C GLU A 143 -45.13 -8.06 -18.06
N PHE A 144 -45.48 -8.37 -16.81
CA PHE A 144 -44.54 -8.90 -15.83
C PHE A 144 -43.94 -10.24 -16.23
N GLN A 145 -44.74 -11.15 -16.83
CA GLN A 145 -44.22 -12.42 -17.35
C GLN A 145 -43.23 -12.20 -18.49
N LYS A 146 -43.53 -11.26 -19.40
CA LYS A 146 -42.64 -10.88 -20.50
C LYS A 146 -41.33 -10.27 -19.97
N ASP A 147 -41.43 -9.31 -19.06
CA ASP A 147 -40.26 -8.69 -18.43
C ASP A 147 -39.39 -9.72 -17.71
N LYS A 148 -40.00 -10.69 -17.02
CA LYS A 148 -39.28 -11.80 -16.38
C LYS A 148 -38.53 -12.65 -17.40
N GLN A 149 -39.14 -12.95 -18.55
CA GLN A 149 -38.50 -13.68 -19.64
C GLN A 149 -37.33 -12.86 -20.21
N ASP A 150 -37.52 -11.58 -20.49
CA ASP A 150 -36.48 -10.68 -21.02
C ASP A 150 -35.29 -10.55 -20.04
N VAL A 151 -35.55 -10.50 -18.73
CA VAL A 151 -34.49 -10.53 -17.70
C VAL A 151 -33.73 -11.86 -17.71
N ALA A 152 -34.41 -12.98 -17.91
CA ALA A 152 -33.74 -14.27 -18.02
C ALA A 152 -32.88 -14.35 -19.29
N GLU A 153 -33.40 -13.90 -20.44
CA GLU A 153 -32.69 -13.88 -21.71
C GLU A 153 -31.48 -12.94 -21.68
N THR A 154 -31.63 -11.75 -21.12
CA THR A 154 -30.53 -10.80 -20.95
C THR A 154 -29.44 -11.34 -20.02
N LYS A 155 -29.81 -12.01 -18.92
CA LYS A 155 -28.85 -12.71 -18.04
C LYS A 155 -28.08 -13.79 -18.79
N VAL A 156 -28.77 -14.64 -19.56
CA VAL A 156 -28.12 -15.70 -20.36
C VAL A 156 -27.19 -15.10 -21.41
N ARG A 157 -27.63 -14.02 -22.08
CA ARG A 157 -26.81 -13.29 -23.06
C ARG A 157 -25.56 -12.70 -22.41
N LEU A 158 -25.70 -12.00 -21.28
CA LEU A 158 -24.56 -11.45 -20.52
C LEU A 158 -23.59 -12.53 -20.07
N ILE A 159 -24.08 -13.68 -19.58
CA ILE A 159 -23.21 -14.81 -19.21
C ILE A 159 -22.47 -15.35 -20.44
N ARG A 160 -23.13 -15.46 -21.59
CA ARG A 160 -22.50 -15.92 -22.84
C ARG A 160 -21.43 -14.94 -23.32
N GLU A 161 -21.73 -13.65 -23.32
CA GLU A 161 -20.80 -12.59 -23.70
C GLU A 161 -19.61 -12.51 -22.73
N ALA A 162 -19.87 -12.59 -21.41
CA ALA A 162 -18.84 -12.62 -20.39
C ALA A 162 -17.94 -13.85 -20.53
N LYS A 163 -18.50 -15.05 -20.77
CA LYS A 163 -17.71 -16.26 -21.05
C LYS A 163 -16.83 -16.10 -22.28
N ALA A 164 -17.36 -15.55 -23.38
CA ALA A 164 -16.59 -15.29 -24.59
C ALA A 164 -15.46 -14.27 -24.36
N HIS A 165 -15.74 -13.20 -23.60
CA HIS A 165 -14.73 -12.22 -23.20
C HIS A 165 -13.67 -12.84 -22.28
N PHE A 166 -14.08 -13.68 -21.33
CA PHE A 166 -13.17 -14.36 -20.42
C PHE A 166 -12.23 -15.30 -21.17
N GLU A 167 -12.73 -16.08 -22.13
CA GLU A 167 -11.88 -16.93 -22.99
C GLU A 167 -10.91 -16.08 -23.84
N LYS A 168 -11.35 -14.94 -24.39
CA LYS A 168 -10.44 -14.01 -25.09
C LYS A 168 -9.34 -13.48 -24.17
N VAL A 169 -9.70 -13.03 -22.96
CA VAL A 169 -8.73 -12.52 -21.97
C VAL A 169 -7.77 -13.61 -21.53
N ARG A 170 -8.28 -14.82 -21.27
CA ARG A 170 -7.47 -16.00 -20.93
C ARG A 170 -6.48 -16.33 -22.04
N ASN A 171 -6.92 -16.40 -23.29
CA ASN A 171 -6.04 -16.67 -24.43
C ASN A 171 -4.98 -15.58 -24.60
N ASN A 172 -5.37 -14.31 -24.47
CA ASN A 172 -4.42 -13.19 -24.52
C ASN A 172 -3.41 -13.26 -23.36
N PHE A 173 -3.85 -13.63 -22.16
CA PHE A 173 -2.99 -13.79 -20.99
C PHE A 173 -2.00 -14.95 -21.19
N ILE A 174 -2.47 -16.10 -21.67
CA ILE A 174 -1.62 -17.26 -21.96
C ILE A 174 -0.61 -16.91 -23.05
N SER A 175 -1.03 -16.29 -24.16
CA SER A 175 -0.12 -15.90 -25.24
C SER A 175 0.94 -14.92 -24.75
N LYS A 176 0.53 -13.80 -24.13
CA LYS A 176 1.49 -12.80 -23.63
C LYS A 176 2.38 -13.36 -22.52
N GLY A 177 1.83 -14.21 -21.66
CA GLY A 177 2.57 -14.90 -20.61
C GLY A 177 3.61 -15.83 -21.19
N ALA A 178 3.25 -16.67 -22.16
CA ALA A 178 4.15 -17.57 -22.86
C ALA A 178 5.25 -16.80 -23.61
N ASP A 179 4.90 -15.75 -24.35
CA ASP A 179 5.86 -14.89 -25.05
C ASP A 179 6.85 -14.27 -24.05
N LYS A 180 6.35 -13.77 -22.91
CA LYS A 180 7.20 -13.15 -21.91
C LYS A 180 8.12 -14.14 -21.21
N VAL A 181 7.61 -15.32 -20.86
CA VAL A 181 8.42 -16.41 -20.29
C VAL A 181 9.47 -16.85 -21.29
N SER A 182 9.10 -17.03 -22.56
CA SER A 182 10.04 -17.39 -23.63
C SER A 182 11.12 -16.33 -23.81
N GLU A 183 10.77 -15.04 -23.78
CA GLU A 183 11.72 -13.93 -23.85
C GLU A 183 12.71 -13.95 -22.68
N ILE A 184 12.21 -14.15 -21.45
CA ILE A 184 13.04 -14.20 -20.24
C ILE A 184 13.95 -15.42 -20.27
N VAL A 185 13.40 -16.60 -20.53
CA VAL A 185 14.17 -17.85 -20.62
C VAL A 185 15.23 -17.73 -21.72
N GLY A 186 14.88 -17.21 -22.90
CA GLY A 186 15.82 -16.98 -23.98
C GLY A 186 16.94 -16.01 -23.61
N LYS A 187 16.62 -14.88 -22.97
CA LYS A 187 17.62 -13.91 -22.48
C LYS A 187 18.55 -14.52 -21.43
N THR A 188 17.98 -15.24 -20.46
CA THR A 188 18.76 -15.91 -19.41
C THR A 188 19.65 -16.99 -20.00
N LEU A 189 19.10 -17.90 -20.81
CA LEU A 189 19.88 -18.95 -21.46
C LEU A 189 21.00 -18.38 -22.32
N ASN A 190 20.75 -17.33 -23.12
CA ASN A 190 21.80 -16.70 -23.91
C ASN A 190 22.91 -16.10 -23.04
N LYS A 191 22.54 -15.48 -21.90
CA LYS A 191 23.51 -14.93 -20.95
C LYS A 191 24.35 -16.03 -20.30
N GLU A 192 23.70 -17.10 -19.82
CA GLU A 192 24.38 -18.24 -19.21
C GLU A 192 25.28 -18.98 -20.23
N ILE A 193 24.82 -19.16 -21.48
CA ILE A 193 25.63 -19.75 -22.55
C ILE A 193 26.83 -18.86 -22.89
N SER A 194 26.66 -17.53 -22.92
CA SER A 194 27.75 -16.60 -23.17
C SER A 194 28.77 -16.64 -22.04
N SER A 195 28.31 -16.63 -20.78
CA SER A 195 29.17 -16.77 -19.61
C SER A 195 29.93 -18.10 -19.63
N LEU A 196 29.24 -19.21 -19.90
CA LEU A 196 29.87 -20.53 -19.99
C LEU A 196 30.91 -20.59 -21.12
N LYS A 197 30.63 -19.94 -22.26
CA LYS A 197 31.59 -19.82 -23.36
C LYS A 197 32.83 -19.04 -22.93
N ASP A 198 32.64 -17.90 -22.25
CA ASP A 198 33.74 -17.09 -21.73
C ASP A 198 34.59 -17.87 -20.71
N ASP A 199 33.95 -18.65 -19.84
CA ASP A 199 34.61 -19.55 -18.88
C ASP A 199 35.41 -20.65 -19.59
N ILE A 200 34.85 -21.27 -20.64
CA ILE A 200 35.54 -22.26 -21.47
C ILE A 200 36.75 -21.63 -22.17
N ASP A 201 36.61 -20.43 -22.73
CA ASP A 201 37.71 -19.74 -23.41
C ASP A 201 38.80 -19.29 -22.42
N ALA A 202 38.44 -18.86 -21.22
CA ALA A 202 39.38 -18.58 -20.13
C ALA A 202 40.12 -19.86 -19.70
N ALA A 203 39.40 -20.98 -19.52
CA ALA A 203 40.00 -22.28 -19.20
C ALA A 203 40.96 -22.75 -20.30
N ARG A 204 40.61 -22.57 -21.58
CA ARG A 204 41.48 -22.88 -22.72
C ARG A 204 42.74 -22.01 -22.75
N LYS A 205 42.61 -20.70 -22.52
CA LYS A 205 43.75 -19.78 -22.43
C LYS A 205 44.68 -20.15 -21.27
N ASN A 206 44.11 -20.52 -20.12
CA ASN A 206 44.87 -20.97 -18.96
C ASN A 206 45.58 -22.31 -19.22
N ASP A 207 44.91 -23.30 -19.83
CA ASP A 207 45.55 -24.58 -20.18
C ASP A 207 46.65 -24.39 -21.23
N PHE A 208 46.41 -23.53 -22.24
CA PHE A 208 47.44 -23.16 -23.21
C PHE A 208 48.64 -22.47 -22.54
N GLY A 209 48.39 -21.50 -21.66
CA GLY A 209 49.44 -20.81 -20.90
C GLY A 209 50.22 -21.77 -20.01
N ARG A 210 49.54 -22.72 -19.36
CA ARG A 210 50.18 -23.78 -18.56
C ARG A 210 51.06 -24.68 -19.44
N ARG A 211 50.56 -25.16 -20.59
CA ARG A 211 51.35 -25.98 -21.52
C ARG A 211 52.54 -25.23 -22.10
N LEU A 212 52.37 -23.96 -22.45
CA LEU A 212 53.47 -23.11 -22.92
C LEU A 212 54.52 -22.92 -21.82
N PHE A 213 54.09 -22.67 -20.58
CA PHE A 213 55.00 -22.55 -19.45
C PHE A 213 55.70 -23.88 -19.14
N GLU A 214 54.99 -25.01 -19.14
CA GLU A 214 55.55 -26.34 -18.92
C GLU A 214 56.56 -26.71 -20.02
N SER A 215 56.22 -26.51 -21.28
CA SER A 215 57.14 -26.76 -22.40
C SER A 215 58.34 -25.81 -22.37
N TYR A 216 58.15 -24.52 -22.12
CA TYR A 216 59.24 -23.57 -21.95
C TYR A 216 60.13 -23.94 -20.75
N ALA A 217 59.55 -24.32 -19.61
CA ALA A 217 60.30 -24.74 -18.44
C ALA A 217 61.07 -26.05 -18.69
N GLN A 218 60.50 -27.01 -19.41
CA GLN A 218 61.17 -28.23 -19.84
C GLN A 218 62.34 -27.92 -20.78
N GLU A 219 62.13 -27.13 -21.83
CA GLU A 219 63.19 -26.72 -22.77
C GLU A 219 64.28 -25.87 -22.09
N TYR A 220 63.89 -24.91 -21.24
CA TYR A 220 64.82 -24.11 -20.45
C TYR A 220 65.66 -25.00 -19.53
N THR A 221 65.02 -25.92 -18.81
CA THR A 221 65.72 -26.86 -17.92
C THR A 221 66.64 -27.79 -18.72
N GLN A 222 66.19 -28.34 -19.85
CA GLN A 222 66.96 -29.23 -20.71
C GLN A 222 68.16 -28.52 -21.33
N SER A 223 67.96 -27.30 -21.84
CA SER A 223 69.01 -26.48 -22.49
C SER A 223 70.04 -25.96 -21.47
N PHE A 224 69.60 -25.43 -20.32
CA PHE A 224 70.52 -24.93 -19.29
C PHE A 224 71.21 -26.05 -18.50
N LEU A 225 70.58 -27.21 -18.29
CA LEU A 225 71.27 -28.36 -17.69
C LEU A 225 72.29 -28.96 -18.67
N ASN A 226 71.99 -29.01 -19.97
CA ASN A 226 72.96 -29.43 -20.97
C ASN A 226 74.14 -28.46 -21.02
N SER A 227 73.92 -27.14 -21.04
CA SER A 227 75.01 -26.17 -21.01
C SER A 227 75.81 -26.22 -19.71
N LYS A 228 75.19 -26.50 -18.56
CA LYS A 228 75.89 -26.77 -17.29
C LYS A 228 76.72 -28.06 -17.35
N SER A 229 76.23 -29.10 -18.03
CA SER A 229 76.99 -30.34 -18.24
C SER A 229 78.16 -30.15 -19.21
N GLU A 230 77.97 -29.38 -20.28
CA GLU A 230 79.00 -29.09 -21.27
C GLU A 230 80.06 -28.16 -20.70
N THR A 231 79.69 -27.12 -19.96
CA THR A 231 80.63 -26.27 -19.22
C THR A 231 81.38 -27.06 -18.14
N SER A 232 80.71 -27.99 -17.44
CA SER A 232 81.39 -28.89 -16.49
C SER A 232 82.38 -29.84 -17.19
N LYS A 233 82.03 -30.38 -18.36
CA LYS A 233 82.95 -31.18 -19.19
C LYS A 233 84.12 -30.34 -19.70
N LEU A 234 83.86 -29.11 -20.15
CA LEU A 234 84.90 -28.18 -20.61
C LEU A 234 85.88 -27.84 -19.48
N LEU A 235 85.37 -27.56 -18.27
CA LEU A 235 86.19 -27.33 -17.08
C LEU A 235 87.06 -28.54 -16.75
N LYS A 236 86.50 -29.77 -16.81
CA LYS A 236 87.28 -31.00 -16.62
C LYS A 236 88.37 -31.16 -17.68
N VAL A 237 88.07 -30.89 -18.96
CA VAL A 237 89.07 -30.94 -20.03
C VAL A 237 90.18 -29.91 -19.78
N VAL A 238 89.83 -28.69 -19.38
CA VAL A 238 90.81 -27.65 -19.03
C VAL A 238 91.67 -28.07 -17.84
N ASP A 239 91.09 -28.67 -16.80
CA ASP A 239 91.84 -29.16 -15.63
C ASP A 239 92.78 -30.31 -16.01
N THR A 240 92.33 -31.26 -16.84
CA THR A 240 93.22 -32.33 -17.34
C THR A 240 94.33 -31.79 -18.22
N ALA A 241 94.05 -30.79 -19.07
CA ALA A 241 95.06 -30.14 -19.90
C ALA A 241 96.08 -29.39 -19.04
N LYS A 242 95.66 -28.71 -17.96
CA LYS A 242 96.56 -28.09 -16.99
C LYS A 242 97.45 -29.11 -16.30
N GLN A 243 96.91 -30.24 -15.85
CA GLN A 243 97.71 -31.31 -15.23
C GLN A 243 98.74 -31.87 -16.22
N GLN A 244 98.33 -32.14 -17.46
CA GLN A 244 99.25 -32.59 -18.51
C GLN A 244 100.34 -31.56 -18.77
N LEU A 245 100.01 -30.26 -18.79
CA LEU A 245 100.96 -29.17 -19.00
C LEU A 245 101.98 -29.07 -17.86
N GLU A 246 101.54 -29.21 -16.60
CA GLU A 246 102.46 -29.25 -15.46
C GLU A 246 103.39 -30.47 -15.51
N THR A 247 102.87 -31.68 -15.80
CA THR A 247 103.73 -32.86 -15.99
C THR A 247 104.69 -32.72 -17.19
N ALA A 248 104.26 -32.06 -18.26
CA ALA A 248 105.10 -31.77 -19.42
C ALA A 248 106.20 -30.76 -19.09
N LYS A 249 105.92 -29.76 -18.25
CA LYS A 249 106.94 -28.83 -17.74
C LYS A 249 107.94 -29.53 -16.81
N GLU A 250 107.47 -30.37 -15.91
CA GLU A 250 108.36 -31.14 -15.02
C GLU A 250 109.30 -32.04 -15.83
N THR A 251 108.76 -32.78 -16.80
CA THR A 251 109.58 -33.62 -17.70
C THR A 251 110.48 -32.80 -18.63
N ALA A 252 110.08 -31.60 -19.06
CA ALA A 252 110.95 -30.69 -19.80
C ALA A 252 112.11 -30.19 -18.94
N ASN A 253 111.86 -29.79 -17.69
CA ASN A 253 112.90 -29.35 -16.76
C ASN A 253 113.89 -30.49 -16.43
N GLU A 254 113.41 -31.73 -16.29
CA GLU A 254 114.27 -32.90 -16.11
C GLU A 254 115.16 -33.15 -17.34
N LYS A 255 114.58 -33.06 -18.55
CA LYS A 255 115.35 -33.19 -19.79
C LYS A 255 116.37 -32.07 -19.97
N GLU A 256 116.03 -30.84 -19.60
CA GLU A 256 116.94 -29.69 -19.67
C GLU A 256 118.15 -29.90 -18.75
N LYS A 257 117.94 -30.38 -17.51
CA LYS A 257 119.03 -30.77 -16.61
C LYS A 257 119.92 -31.88 -17.18
N ILE A 258 119.33 -32.87 -17.84
CA ILE A 258 120.10 -33.96 -18.49
C ILE A 258 120.92 -33.41 -19.66
N ILE A 259 120.35 -32.51 -20.47
CA ILE A 259 121.06 -31.85 -21.58
C ILE A 259 122.23 -31.02 -21.05
N GLU A 260 122.01 -30.18 -20.03
CA GLU A 260 123.09 -29.39 -19.40
C GLU A 260 124.22 -30.28 -18.84
N SER A 261 123.89 -31.43 -18.26
CA SER A 261 124.88 -32.39 -17.80
C SER A 261 125.67 -33.01 -18.95
N LYS A 262 125.02 -33.29 -20.09
CA LYS A 262 125.66 -33.89 -21.26
C LYS A 262 126.50 -32.89 -22.04
N ASP A 263 126.06 -31.64 -22.16
CA ASP A 263 126.85 -30.58 -22.81
C ASP A 263 128.14 -30.27 -22.04
N LYS A 264 128.09 -30.24 -20.70
CA LYS A 264 129.30 -30.13 -19.87
C LYS A 264 130.29 -31.28 -20.09
N GLU A 265 129.79 -32.50 -20.26
CA GLU A 265 130.61 -33.68 -20.55
C GLU A 265 131.26 -33.57 -21.94
N ILE A 266 130.50 -33.11 -22.95
CA ILE A 266 131.00 -32.89 -24.32
C ILE A 266 132.05 -31.78 -24.37
N GLU A 267 131.87 -30.67 -23.66
CA GLU A 267 132.89 -29.61 -23.57
C GLU A 267 134.18 -30.10 -22.90
N GLY A 268 134.07 -30.95 -21.86
CA GLY A 268 135.22 -31.59 -21.23
C GLY A 268 136.00 -32.47 -22.21
N LEU A 269 135.29 -33.29 -23.00
CA LEU A 269 135.89 -34.17 -24.01
C LEU A 269 136.54 -33.39 -25.17
N LYS A 270 135.89 -32.34 -25.68
CA LYS A 270 136.47 -31.49 -26.74
C LYS A 270 137.77 -30.84 -26.28
N ASN A 271 137.79 -30.29 -25.07
CA ASN A 271 138.99 -29.66 -24.52
C ASN A 271 140.15 -30.66 -24.31
N ALA A 272 139.85 -31.90 -23.90
CA ALA A 272 140.85 -32.95 -23.78
C ALA A 272 141.41 -33.35 -25.16
N ALA A 273 140.56 -33.51 -26.17
CA ALA A 273 140.97 -33.89 -27.52
C ALA A 273 141.82 -32.79 -28.21
N GLU A 274 141.42 -31.52 -28.09
CA GLU A 274 142.23 -30.40 -28.63
C GLU A 274 143.59 -30.28 -27.93
N ARG A 275 143.63 -30.56 -26.62
CA ARG A 275 144.88 -30.58 -25.85
C ARG A 275 145.86 -31.61 -26.36
N ASP A 276 145.42 -32.86 -26.50
CA ASP A 276 146.28 -33.95 -26.94
C ASP A 276 146.77 -33.74 -28.37
N SER A 277 145.92 -33.19 -29.24
CA SER A 277 146.31 -32.86 -30.61
C SER A 277 147.41 -31.79 -30.66
N VAL A 278 147.26 -30.69 -29.92
CA VAL A 278 148.24 -29.59 -29.92
C VAL A 278 149.55 -30.00 -29.26
N ILE A 279 149.51 -30.80 -28.18
CA ILE A 279 150.73 -31.32 -27.54
C ILE A 279 151.50 -32.22 -28.52
N ASN A 280 150.80 -33.16 -29.18
CA ASN A 280 151.44 -34.09 -30.11
C ASN A 280 152.07 -33.38 -31.32
N GLU A 281 151.42 -32.35 -31.86
CA GLU A 281 151.96 -31.56 -32.97
C GLU A 281 153.25 -30.81 -32.57
N LEU A 282 153.30 -30.25 -31.36
CA LEU A 282 154.44 -29.47 -30.90
C LEU A 282 155.66 -30.33 -30.57
N ILE A 283 155.48 -31.52 -29.99
CA ILE A 283 156.62 -32.38 -29.60
C ILE A 283 157.19 -33.22 -30.75
N GLN A 284 156.48 -33.35 -31.89
CA GLN A 284 156.88 -34.16 -33.05
C GLN A 284 158.34 -33.99 -33.52
N PRO A 285 158.88 -32.76 -33.72
CA PRO A 285 160.22 -32.53 -34.28
C PRO A 285 161.39 -32.71 -33.29
N LEU A 286 161.13 -33.03 -32.02
CA LEU A 286 162.16 -33.16 -30.98
C LEU A 286 162.68 -34.61 -30.87
N ASN A 287 163.92 -34.81 -30.39
CA ASN A 287 164.43 -36.17 -30.11
C ASN A 287 163.76 -36.76 -28.84
N ALA A 288 163.91 -38.08 -28.59
CA ALA A 288 163.18 -38.77 -27.52
C ALA A 288 163.35 -38.15 -26.11
N GLU A 289 164.55 -37.72 -25.74
CA GLU A 289 164.79 -37.07 -24.44
C GLU A 289 164.19 -35.66 -24.36
N GLN A 290 164.24 -34.91 -25.47
CA GLN A 290 163.67 -33.56 -25.55
C GLN A 290 162.13 -33.58 -25.52
N LYS A 291 161.49 -34.62 -26.08
CA LYS A 291 160.03 -34.81 -26.02
C LYS A 291 159.54 -34.99 -24.59
N ASP A 292 160.24 -35.78 -23.78
CA ASP A 292 159.80 -36.11 -22.43
C ASP A 292 159.93 -34.90 -21.49
N ILE A 293 161.03 -34.14 -21.61
CA ILE A 293 161.20 -32.88 -20.87
C ILE A 293 160.12 -31.86 -21.28
N MET A 294 159.86 -31.70 -22.58
CA MET A 294 158.87 -30.75 -23.06
C MET A 294 157.43 -31.14 -22.68
N THR A 295 157.09 -32.43 -22.72
CA THR A 295 155.77 -32.94 -22.32
C THR A 295 155.51 -32.65 -20.83
N ASN A 296 156.52 -32.88 -19.99
CA ASN A 296 156.43 -32.58 -18.55
C ASN A 296 156.29 -31.07 -18.25
N LEU A 297 156.86 -30.18 -19.08
CA LEU A 297 156.69 -28.73 -18.91
C LEU A 297 155.34 -28.22 -19.42
N LEU A 298 154.74 -28.88 -20.42
CA LEU A 298 153.47 -28.47 -21.01
C LEU A 298 152.22 -29.08 -20.35
N GLU A 299 152.39 -30.06 -19.46
CA GLU A 299 151.30 -30.76 -18.76
C GLU A 299 150.42 -29.83 -17.89
N SER A 300 150.96 -28.73 -17.36
CA SER A 300 150.21 -27.81 -16.49
C SER A 300 149.73 -26.52 -17.17
N VAL A 301 149.85 -26.41 -18.49
CA VAL A 301 149.50 -25.19 -19.26
C VAL A 301 148.10 -25.32 -19.87
N GLN A 302 147.29 -24.27 -19.86
CA GLN A 302 145.97 -24.24 -20.53
C GLN A 302 146.08 -24.44 -22.04
N THR A 303 145.09 -25.11 -22.64
CA THR A 303 145.08 -25.54 -24.05
C THR A 303 145.37 -24.40 -25.03
N GLY A 304 144.75 -23.24 -24.83
CA GLY A 304 144.96 -22.04 -25.67
C GLY A 304 146.35 -21.39 -25.54
N GLN A 305 147.18 -21.77 -24.55
CA GLN A 305 148.51 -21.21 -24.33
C GLN A 305 149.66 -22.21 -24.61
N LEU A 306 149.35 -23.45 -24.99
CA LEU A 306 150.34 -24.51 -25.25
C LEU A 306 151.40 -24.09 -26.27
N ARG A 307 151.00 -23.53 -27.42
CA ARG A 307 151.94 -23.11 -28.49
C ARG A 307 152.91 -22.01 -28.03
N LYS A 308 152.41 -21.00 -27.30
CA LYS A 308 153.24 -19.88 -26.79
C LYS A 308 154.26 -20.35 -25.76
N GLN A 309 153.88 -21.28 -24.87
CA GLN A 309 154.80 -21.81 -23.87
C GLN A 309 155.82 -22.76 -24.49
N PHE A 310 155.43 -23.55 -25.48
CA PHE A 310 156.36 -24.40 -26.22
C PHE A 310 157.49 -23.59 -26.85
N GLU A 311 157.20 -22.54 -27.63
CA GLU A 311 158.23 -21.69 -28.25
C GLU A 311 159.19 -21.08 -27.22
N LYS A 312 158.70 -20.72 -26.04
CA LYS A 312 159.52 -20.17 -24.95
C LYS A 312 160.51 -21.19 -24.37
N TYR A 313 160.11 -22.46 -24.28
CA TYR A 313 160.94 -23.51 -23.68
C TYR A 313 161.85 -24.22 -24.70
N VAL A 314 161.56 -24.15 -26.00
CA VAL A 314 162.37 -24.78 -27.07
C VAL A 314 163.86 -24.41 -27.01
N PRO A 315 164.28 -23.13 -26.87
CA PRO A 315 165.69 -22.78 -26.80
C PRO A 315 166.39 -23.36 -25.56
N ALA A 316 165.67 -23.46 -24.44
CA ALA A 316 166.19 -24.00 -23.19
C ALA A 316 166.38 -25.53 -23.25
N VAL A 317 165.52 -26.22 -24.01
CA VAL A 317 165.56 -27.68 -24.20
C VAL A 317 166.59 -28.11 -25.27
N ILE A 318 166.84 -27.30 -26.32
CA ILE A 318 167.85 -27.59 -27.36
C ILE A 318 169.29 -27.27 -26.89
N ASN A 319 169.50 -26.23 -26.05
CA ASN A 319 170.84 -25.80 -25.60
C ASN A 319 171.25 -26.34 -24.21
N GLY A 320 170.65 -27.44 -23.74
CA GLY A 320 171.16 -28.17 -22.58
C GLY A 320 171.05 -27.48 -21.21
N ARG A 321 170.09 -26.59 -21.00
CA ARG A 321 169.77 -26.04 -19.65
C ARG A 321 168.26 -25.94 -19.42
N SER A 322 167.71 -26.95 -18.78
CA SER A 322 166.30 -26.98 -18.31
C SER A 322 166.11 -26.14 -17.05
N PRO A 323 164.91 -25.57 -16.83
CA PRO A 323 164.35 -25.64 -15.47
C PRO A 323 162.80 -25.80 -15.36
N ALA A 324 162.45 -26.80 -14.54
CA ALA A 324 161.41 -26.97 -13.51
C ALA A 324 160.02 -26.24 -13.51
N LYS A 325 158.99 -27.10 -13.64
CA LYS A 325 157.66 -27.25 -12.98
C LYS A 325 157.17 -26.23 -11.94
N LYS A 326 155.87 -25.86 -11.99
CA LYS A 326 154.97 -25.69 -10.81
C LYS A 326 153.45 -25.59 -11.12
N GLN A 327 152.70 -26.14 -10.15
CA GLN A 327 151.26 -26.46 -10.05
C GLN A 327 150.27 -25.29 -9.99
N ALA A 328 149.00 -25.59 -10.33
CA ALA A 328 147.82 -24.75 -10.13
C ALA A 328 146.87 -25.33 -9.05
N LEU A 329 146.13 -24.46 -8.36
CA LEU A 329 145.16 -24.76 -7.29
C LEU A 329 143.73 -24.40 -7.73
N LYS A 330 142.75 -25.19 -7.25
CA LYS A 330 141.30 -25.00 -7.37
C LYS A 330 140.72 -24.71 -5.98
N GLU A 331 139.62 -23.96 -5.92
CA GLU A 331 138.65 -24.03 -4.82
C GLU A 331 137.26 -23.53 -5.28
N GLY A 332 136.20 -24.09 -4.71
CA GLY A 332 134.79 -23.75 -4.97
C GLY A 332 134.03 -23.45 -3.68
N THR A 333 132.72 -23.16 -3.75
CA THR A 333 131.85 -23.08 -2.55
C THR A 333 130.35 -23.17 -2.90
N GLU A 334 129.58 -23.87 -2.04
CA GLU A 334 128.11 -23.98 -1.97
C GLU A 334 127.51 -23.02 -0.92
N ILE A 335 126.21 -22.65 -1.04
CA ILE A 335 125.45 -21.90 -0.01
C ILE A 335 123.96 -22.35 0.07
N THR A 336 123.45 -22.40 1.31
CA THR A 336 122.14 -22.84 1.89
C THR A 336 121.13 -21.70 2.20
N GLY A 337 119.82 -21.99 2.39
CA GLY A 337 118.97 -21.34 3.43
C GLY A 337 117.49 -20.92 3.14
N ASP A 338 116.58 -21.27 4.07
CA ASP A 338 115.10 -21.05 4.19
C ASP A 338 114.59 -19.65 4.65
N LYS A 339 113.30 -19.32 4.41
CA LYS A 339 112.31 -18.81 5.44
C LYS A 339 110.86 -18.52 4.95
N GLN A 340 109.87 -18.78 5.83
CA GLN A 340 108.41 -18.51 5.76
C GLN A 340 107.98 -17.16 6.42
N ILE A 341 106.77 -16.66 6.09
CA ILE A 341 105.91 -15.75 6.92
C ILE A 341 104.38 -16.02 6.67
N VAL A 342 103.55 -15.80 7.70
CA VAL A 342 102.08 -16.05 7.85
C VAL A 342 101.29 -14.73 8.04
N ASN A 343 100.00 -14.61 7.64
CA ASN A 343 98.88 -14.06 8.48
C ASN A 343 97.45 -13.96 7.85
N ALA A 344 96.48 -14.54 8.58
CA ALA A 344 95.11 -14.16 9.03
C ALA A 344 94.00 -13.52 8.16
N GLY A 345 92.77 -14.07 8.27
CA GLY A 345 91.49 -13.34 8.11
C GLY A 345 90.22 -14.16 7.73
N GLN A 346 89.51 -14.76 8.71
CA GLN A 346 88.15 -15.33 8.59
C GLN A 346 87.17 -14.46 9.41
N PHE A 347 85.98 -14.06 8.90
CA PHE A 347 84.74 -13.91 9.71
C PHE A 347 83.44 -13.78 8.87
N ASN A 348 82.68 -14.88 8.91
CA ASN A 348 81.22 -15.09 8.92
C ASN A 348 80.21 -14.30 8.05
N SER A 349 79.62 -15.08 7.15
CA SER A 349 78.26 -14.97 6.59
C SER A 349 77.22 -15.50 7.59
N LYS A 350 76.22 -14.68 7.96
CA LYS A 350 74.89 -15.10 8.51
C LYS A 350 74.02 -13.85 8.76
N LEU A 351 73.26 -13.41 7.75
CA LEU A 351 72.25 -12.36 7.90
C LEU A 351 71.03 -12.54 6.97
N VAL A 352 70.85 -13.72 6.34
CA VAL A 352 69.78 -13.96 5.36
C VAL A 352 68.60 -14.80 5.91
N ASP A 353 68.71 -15.37 7.11
CA ASP A 353 67.71 -16.33 7.61
C ASP A 353 66.55 -15.73 8.44
N ILE A 354 66.41 -14.40 8.56
CA ILE A 354 65.30 -13.79 9.34
C ILE A 354 64.10 -13.39 8.47
N LYS A 355 64.19 -13.42 7.14
CA LYS A 355 63.05 -13.06 6.27
C LYS A 355 62.10 -14.21 5.93
N ARG A 356 62.32 -15.42 6.46
CA ARG A 356 61.50 -16.61 6.17
C ARG A 356 60.55 -17.04 7.30
N LEU A 357 60.44 -16.25 8.36
CA LEU A 357 59.55 -16.49 9.51
C LEU A 357 58.38 -15.50 9.63
N ALA A 358 58.22 -14.59 8.68
CA ALA A 358 57.01 -13.80 8.49
C ALA A 358 56.41 -14.19 7.14
N GLY A 359 55.48 -15.16 7.16
CA GLY A 359 54.87 -15.73 5.97
C GLY A 359 54.18 -14.68 5.10
N ILE A 360 54.60 -14.65 3.82
CA ILE A 360 53.65 -14.72 2.70
C ILE A 360 53.49 -16.20 2.38
#